data_AF-A0A0C9QP93-F1
#
_entry.id   AF-A0A0C9QP93-F1
#
_cell.length_a   1.000
_cell.length_b   1.000
_cell.length_c   1.000
_cell.angle_alpha   90.00
_cell.angle_beta   90.00
_cell.angle_gamma   90.00
#
_symmetry.space_group_name_H-M   'P 1'
#
loop_
_entity.id
_entity.type
_entity.pdbx_description
1 polymer ?
#
loop_
_entity_poly.entity_id
_entity_poly.type
_entity_poly.pdbx_seq_one_letter_code
_entity_poly.pdbx_strand_id
1 'polypeptide(L)'
;PIPVKPATPPPAVVPPTVVYQAPATQTIYVAPCGTTITAADMVRQKEAELTQNDAMWRQRLVELEQTLKKTNTIMEKEYSSALEDVRQRFATASPVHQLPPCQDLKAQVIACYRANPGQTLKCSEEVAAFRECINLNRIKKLDAEDAKPIAKAA
;
A
#
# COMPACT_ATOMS: atom_id res chain seq x y z
N PRO A 1 -55.73 -13.97 -9.02
CA PRO A 1 -55.59 -15.44 -9.18
C PRO A 1 -54.63 -15.75 -10.34
N ILE A 2 -53.40 -16.15 -10.01
CA ILE A 2 -52.34 -16.44 -10.97
C ILE A 2 -52.52 -17.89 -11.46
N PRO A 3 -52.53 -18.15 -12.78
CA PRO A 3 -52.64 -19.51 -13.30
C PRO A 3 -51.33 -20.28 -13.07
N VAL A 4 -51.41 -21.36 -12.31
CA VAL A 4 -50.28 -22.28 -12.08
C VAL A 4 -50.15 -23.20 -13.29
N LYS A 5 -48.97 -23.16 -13.92
CA LYS A 5 -48.61 -23.97 -15.09
C LYS A 5 -48.38 -25.43 -14.66
N PRO A 6 -48.80 -26.46 -15.44
CA PRO A 6 -48.57 -27.85 -15.07
C PRO A 6 -47.07 -28.19 -15.11
N ALA A 7 -46.59 -28.92 -14.09
CA ALA A 7 -45.22 -29.39 -14.02
C ALA A 7 -44.96 -30.52 -15.05
N THR A 8 -43.86 -30.41 -15.79
CA THR A 8 -43.36 -31.45 -16.69
C THR A 8 -42.83 -32.66 -15.91
N PRO A 9 -43.05 -33.91 -16.37
CA PRO A 9 -42.53 -35.09 -15.70
C PRO A 9 -41.00 -35.18 -15.84
N PRO A 10 -40.30 -35.76 -14.84
CA PRO A 10 -38.85 -35.90 -14.89
C PRO A 10 -38.42 -36.91 -15.99
N PRO A 11 -37.26 -36.71 -16.62
CA PRO A 11 -36.77 -37.59 -17.67
C PRO A 11 -36.42 -38.98 -17.11
N ALA A 12 -36.75 -40.02 -17.87
CA ALA A 12 -36.43 -41.41 -17.53
C ALA A 12 -34.91 -41.64 -17.51
N VAL A 13 -34.41 -42.25 -16.44
CA VAL A 13 -32.98 -42.58 -16.29
C VAL A 13 -32.69 -43.84 -17.09
N VAL A 14 -31.91 -43.71 -18.15
CA VAL A 14 -31.35 -44.84 -18.92
C VAL A 14 -30.12 -45.40 -18.18
N PRO A 15 -29.99 -46.73 -18.01
CA PRO A 15 -28.81 -47.32 -17.39
C PRO A 15 -27.57 -47.19 -18.30
N PRO A 16 -26.36 -47.06 -17.74
CA PRO A 16 -25.15 -46.90 -18.54
C PRO A 16 -24.75 -48.20 -19.24
N THR A 17 -24.47 -48.11 -20.54
CA THR A 17 -23.88 -49.20 -21.33
C THR A 17 -22.41 -49.40 -20.93
N VAL A 18 -22.05 -50.59 -20.47
CA VAL A 18 -20.65 -50.94 -20.20
C VAL A 18 -19.95 -51.25 -21.53
N VAL A 19 -19.07 -50.35 -21.96
CA VAL A 19 -18.20 -50.55 -23.14
C VAL A 19 -16.90 -51.19 -22.66
N TYR A 20 -16.62 -52.41 -23.09
CA TYR A 20 -15.33 -53.06 -22.81
C TYR A 20 -14.27 -52.44 -23.73
N GLN A 21 -13.40 -51.59 -23.18
CA GLN A 21 -12.23 -51.09 -23.91
C GLN A 21 -11.14 -52.17 -23.94
N ALA A 22 -10.75 -52.59 -25.14
CA ALA A 22 -9.58 -53.43 -25.32
C ALA A 22 -8.33 -52.71 -24.76
N PRO A 23 -7.37 -53.42 -24.14
CA PRO A 23 -6.18 -52.79 -23.57
C PRO A 23 -5.43 -52.03 -24.66
N ALA A 24 -5.11 -50.77 -24.38
CA ALA A 24 -4.38 -49.91 -25.29
C ALA A 24 -3.05 -50.59 -25.69
N THR A 25 -2.88 -50.85 -26.98
CA THR A 25 -1.60 -51.28 -27.54
C THR A 25 -0.57 -50.20 -27.22
N GLN A 26 0.44 -50.54 -26.42
CA GLN A 26 1.50 -49.60 -26.08
C GLN A 26 2.23 -49.19 -27.35
N THR A 27 2.05 -47.95 -27.78
CA THR A 27 2.77 -47.38 -28.92
C THR A 27 4.24 -47.23 -28.54
N ILE A 28 5.08 -48.10 -29.10
CA ILE A 28 6.54 -47.99 -29.00
C ILE A 28 6.97 -46.86 -29.94
N TYR A 29 7.37 -45.72 -29.37
CA TYR A 29 7.99 -44.64 -30.13
C TYR A 29 9.42 -45.04 -30.51
N VAL A 30 9.63 -45.44 -31.76
CA VAL A 30 10.96 -45.70 -32.31
C VAL A 30 11.50 -44.39 -32.88
N ALA A 31 12.52 -43.82 -32.24
CA ALA A 31 13.25 -42.67 -32.76
C ALA A 31 14.01 -43.05 -34.04
N PRO A 32 14.31 -42.12 -34.98
CA PRO A 32 14.93 -42.42 -36.27
C PRO A 32 16.40 -42.88 -36.17
N CYS A 33 16.96 -42.97 -34.96
CA CYS A 33 18.28 -43.49 -34.69
C CYS A 33 18.11 -44.62 -33.67
N GLY A 34 18.71 -45.79 -33.94
CA GLY A 34 18.39 -47.11 -33.36
C GLY A 34 18.65 -47.33 -31.86
N THR A 35 18.24 -46.41 -31.00
CA THR A 35 18.22 -46.58 -29.54
C THR A 35 16.79 -46.46 -29.03
N THR A 36 16.17 -47.60 -28.70
CA THR A 36 14.84 -47.64 -28.06
C THR A 36 15.02 -47.49 -26.55
N ILE A 37 14.55 -46.38 -25.97
CA ILE A 37 14.51 -46.19 -24.51
C ILE A 37 13.41 -47.06 -23.91
N THR A 38 13.70 -47.79 -22.82
CA THR A 38 12.68 -48.62 -22.17
C THR A 38 11.69 -47.76 -21.37
N ALA A 39 10.48 -48.28 -21.12
CA ALA A 39 9.50 -47.59 -20.28
C ALA A 39 10.06 -47.28 -18.87
N ALA A 40 10.89 -48.17 -18.32
CA ALA A 40 11.56 -47.96 -17.04
C ALA A 40 12.56 -46.80 -17.08
N ASP A 41 13.29 -46.64 -18.19
CA ASP A 41 14.24 -45.53 -18.37
C ASP A 41 13.51 -44.19 -18.55
N MET A 42 12.36 -44.18 -19.25
CA MET A 42 11.51 -42.99 -19.35
C MET A 42 10.97 -42.55 -17.99
N VAL A 43 10.52 -43.49 -17.15
CA VAL A 43 10.05 -43.20 -15.79
C VAL A 43 11.17 -42.58 -14.96
N ARG A 44 12.38 -43.16 -14.99
CA ARG A 44 13.55 -42.62 -14.26
C ARG A 44 13.91 -41.20 -14.70
N GLN A 45 13.92 -40.94 -16.01
CA GLN A 45 14.19 -39.59 -16.53
C GLN A 45 13.13 -38.59 -16.07
N LYS A 46 11.84 -38.96 -16.15
CA LYS A 46 10.74 -38.09 -15.73
C LYS A 46 10.76 -37.81 -14.23
N GLU A 47 11.08 -38.80 -13.41
CA GLU A 47 11.20 -38.64 -11.96
C GLU A 47 12.37 -37.72 -11.58
N ALA A 48 13.50 -37.81 -12.30
CA ALA A 48 14.61 -36.89 -12.12
C ALA A 48 14.24 -35.44 -12.50
N GLU A 49 13.56 -35.25 -13.63
CA GLU A 49 13.04 -33.94 -14.07
C GLU A 49 12.05 -33.36 -13.04
N LEU A 50 11.11 -34.17 -12.55
CA LEU A 50 10.15 -33.79 -11.51
C LEU A 50 10.86 -33.35 -10.24
N THR A 51 11.83 -34.13 -9.77
CA THR A 51 12.60 -33.83 -8.55
C THR A 51 13.38 -32.52 -8.68
N GLN A 52 13.99 -32.27 -9.84
CA GLN A 52 14.70 -31.02 -10.11
C GLN A 52 13.75 -29.82 -10.14
N ASN A 53 12.59 -29.96 -10.77
CA ASN A 53 11.56 -28.93 -10.82
C ASN A 53 11.07 -28.58 -9.40
N ASP A 54 10.77 -29.61 -8.61
CA ASP A 54 10.38 -29.50 -7.22
C ASP A 54 11.40 -28.74 -6.37
N ALA A 55 12.69 -29.06 -6.50
CA ALA A 55 13.75 -28.36 -5.80
C ALA A 55 13.83 -26.87 -6.20
N MET A 56 13.73 -26.59 -7.50
CA MET A 56 13.75 -25.22 -8.04
C MET A 56 12.58 -24.39 -7.52
N TRP A 57 11.36 -24.94 -7.52
CA TRP A 57 10.19 -24.23 -7.02
C TRP A 57 10.22 -24.02 -5.51
N ARG A 58 10.71 -25.00 -4.73
CA ARG A 58 10.92 -24.84 -3.30
C ARG A 58 11.88 -23.68 -3.01
N GLN A 59 12.99 -23.59 -3.75
CA GLN A 59 13.94 -22.49 -3.60
C GLN A 59 13.30 -21.14 -3.91
N ARG A 60 12.54 -21.04 -5.01
CA ARG A 60 11.81 -19.82 -5.36
C ARG A 60 10.80 -19.40 -4.30
N LEU A 61 10.10 -20.36 -3.72
CA LEU A 61 9.11 -20.10 -2.67
C LEU A 61 9.78 -19.52 -1.42
N VAL A 62 10.93 -20.10 -1.02
CA VAL A 62 11.73 -19.60 0.10
C VAL A 62 12.24 -18.18 -0.17
N GLU A 63 12.77 -17.91 -1.37
CA GLU A 63 13.24 -16.59 -1.76
C GLU A 63 12.11 -15.55 -1.76
N LEU A 64 10.94 -15.94 -2.27
CA LEU A 64 9.74 -15.09 -2.27
C LEU A 64 9.31 -14.77 -0.84
N GLU A 65 9.24 -15.76 0.05
CA GLU A 65 8.90 -15.56 1.46
C GLU A 65 9.91 -14.65 2.17
N GLN A 66 11.20 -14.82 1.92
CA GLN A 66 12.24 -13.95 2.48
C GLN A 66 12.11 -12.51 1.99
N THR A 67 11.82 -12.33 0.70
CA THR A 67 11.60 -11.01 0.10
C THR A 67 10.35 -10.34 0.67
N LEU A 68 9.26 -11.09 0.82
CA LEU A 68 8.03 -10.60 1.44
C LEU A 68 8.26 -10.21 2.91
N LYS A 69 8.98 -11.03 3.68
CA LYS A 69 9.35 -10.70 5.07
C LYS A 69 10.17 -9.42 5.13
N LYS A 70 11.21 -9.30 4.31
CA LYS A 70 12.08 -8.12 4.26
C LYS A 70 11.31 -6.85 3.90
N THR A 71 10.48 -6.90 2.87
CA THR A 71 9.68 -5.75 2.43
C THR A 71 8.65 -5.35 3.48
N ASN A 72 7.98 -6.31 4.11
CA ASN A 72 7.03 -6.02 5.18
C ASN A 72 7.72 -5.35 6.38
N THR A 73 8.87 -5.86 6.85
CA THR A 73 9.64 -5.22 7.93
C THR A 73 10.03 -3.78 7.59
N ILE A 74 10.45 -3.51 6.35
CA ILE A 74 10.77 -2.15 5.92
C ILE A 74 9.51 -1.27 5.93
N MET A 75 8.41 -1.74 5.35
CA MET A 75 7.16 -0.98 5.32
C MET A 75 6.66 -0.64 6.73
N GLU A 76 6.71 -1.58 7.65
CA GLU A 76 6.25 -1.39 9.03
C GLU A 76 7.15 -0.40 9.80
N LYS A 77 8.47 -0.47 9.56
CA LYS A 77 9.43 0.51 10.08
C LYS A 77 9.18 1.92 9.53
N GLU A 78 9.05 2.06 8.21
CA GLU A 78 8.81 3.38 7.59
C GLU A 78 7.45 3.96 8.01
N TYR A 79 6.42 3.11 8.12
CA TYR A 79 5.10 3.52 8.59
C TYR A 79 5.14 4.00 10.04
N SER A 80 5.78 3.24 10.94
CA SER A 80 5.93 3.66 12.35
C SER A 80 6.76 4.94 12.49
N SER A 81 7.82 5.10 11.69
CA SER A 81 8.60 6.34 11.64
C SER A 81 7.78 7.52 11.15
N ALA A 82 7.02 7.36 10.07
CA ALA A 82 6.15 8.41 9.54
C ALA A 82 5.06 8.81 10.55
N LEU A 83 4.48 7.84 11.27
CA LEU A 83 3.55 8.14 12.36
C LEU A 83 4.21 8.95 13.47
N GLU A 84 5.43 8.63 13.85
CA GLU A 84 6.16 9.36 14.88
C GLU A 84 6.51 10.77 14.42
N ASP A 85 6.93 10.96 13.17
CA ASP A 85 7.19 12.27 12.59
C ASP A 85 5.93 13.14 12.57
N VAL A 86 4.78 12.56 12.20
CA VAL A 86 3.48 13.23 12.28
C VAL A 86 3.18 13.58 13.74
N ARG A 87 3.30 12.64 14.67
CA ARG A 87 3.09 12.91 16.10
C ARG A 87 3.98 14.04 16.59
N GLN A 88 5.27 14.07 16.28
CA GLN A 88 6.17 15.13 16.72
C GLN A 88 5.82 16.50 16.13
N ARG A 89 5.48 16.55 14.84
CA ARG A 89 5.07 17.79 14.16
C ARG A 89 3.77 18.36 14.73
N PHE A 90 2.84 17.48 15.13
CA PHE A 90 1.52 17.89 15.59
C PHE A 90 1.33 17.86 17.12
N ALA A 91 2.24 17.25 17.89
CA ALA A 91 2.21 17.25 19.35
C ALA A 91 2.40 18.67 19.92
N THR A 92 3.24 19.49 19.28
CA THR A 92 3.39 20.92 19.60
C THR A 92 2.31 21.78 18.98
N ALA A 93 1.60 21.26 17.97
CA ALA A 93 0.54 21.95 17.25
C ALA A 93 -0.86 21.67 17.80
N SER A 94 -1.00 21.24 19.07
CA SER A 94 -2.32 21.28 19.72
C SER A 94 -2.81 22.74 19.67
N PRO A 95 -3.89 23.04 18.92
CA PRO A 95 -4.37 24.42 18.71
C PRO A 95 -4.76 25.10 20.03
N VAL A 96 -4.97 24.30 21.08
CA VAL A 96 -5.33 24.75 22.42
C VAL A 96 -4.13 25.34 23.17
N HIS A 97 -2.90 24.92 22.88
CA HIS A 97 -1.73 25.29 23.69
C HIS A 97 -0.88 26.42 23.11
N GLN A 98 -1.00 26.75 21.82
CA GLN A 98 -0.25 27.86 21.22
C GLN A 98 -1.12 28.60 20.19
N LEU A 99 -1.87 29.60 20.64
CA LEU A 99 -2.51 30.53 19.70
C LEU A 99 -1.42 31.17 18.83
N PRO A 100 -1.68 31.41 17.53
CA PRO A 100 -0.71 32.06 16.67
C PRO A 100 -0.34 33.43 17.25
N PRO A 101 0.91 33.88 17.15
CA PRO A 101 1.31 35.17 17.70
C PRO A 101 0.48 36.31 17.12
N CYS A 102 0.42 37.44 17.83
CA CYS A 102 -0.23 38.68 17.36
C CYS A 102 -1.77 38.61 17.25
N GLN A 103 -2.48 37.73 17.98
CA GLN A 103 -3.94 37.67 17.93
C GLN A 103 -4.62 38.98 18.35
N ASP A 104 -4.08 39.68 19.35
CA ASP A 104 -4.67 40.95 19.82
C ASP A 104 -4.57 42.04 18.74
N LEU A 105 -3.41 42.15 18.08
CA LEU A 105 -3.21 43.07 16.96
C LEU A 105 -4.08 42.70 15.75
N LYS A 106 -4.27 41.40 15.48
CA LYS A 106 -5.22 40.94 14.46
C LYS A 106 -6.64 41.40 14.78
N ALA A 107 -7.06 41.29 16.04
CA ALA A 107 -8.37 41.74 16.49
C ALA A 107 -8.53 43.26 16.32
N GLN A 108 -7.49 44.04 16.63
CA GLN A 108 -7.47 45.50 16.43
C GLN A 108 -7.60 45.89 14.96
N VAL A 109 -6.86 45.24 14.05
CA VAL A 109 -6.98 45.47 12.60
C VAL A 109 -8.41 45.17 12.11
N ILE A 110 -8.99 44.05 12.54
CA ILE A 110 -10.35 43.68 12.19
C ILE A 110 -11.35 44.71 12.74
N ALA A 111 -11.16 45.16 13.98
CA ALA A 111 -12.01 46.18 14.59
C ALA A 111 -11.95 47.51 13.82
N CYS A 112 -10.75 47.95 13.42
CA CYS A 112 -10.59 49.19 12.66
C CYS A 112 -11.28 49.11 11.28
N TYR A 113 -11.12 48.01 10.55
CA TYR A 113 -11.79 47.85 9.25
C TYR A 113 -13.31 47.80 9.38
N ARG A 114 -13.83 47.21 10.45
CA ARG A 114 -15.28 47.21 10.74
C ARG A 114 -15.80 48.60 11.10
N ALA A 115 -15.00 49.39 11.81
CA ALA A 115 -15.35 50.77 12.16
C ALA A 115 -15.24 51.75 10.97
N ASN A 116 -14.35 51.48 10.01
CA ASN A 116 -14.05 52.36 8.87
C ASN A 116 -14.28 51.66 7.51
N PRO A 117 -15.53 51.31 7.15
CA PRO A 117 -15.82 50.64 5.90
C PRO A 117 -15.43 51.51 4.70
N GLY A 118 -14.72 50.94 3.73
CA GLY A 118 -14.28 51.64 2.51
C GLY A 118 -13.15 52.65 2.70
N GLN A 119 -12.66 52.86 3.93
CA GLN A 119 -11.59 53.81 4.25
C GLN A 119 -10.37 53.10 4.85
N THR A 120 -9.80 52.15 4.10
CA THR A 120 -8.73 51.25 4.58
C THR A 120 -7.47 51.97 5.04
N LEU A 121 -7.16 53.13 4.45
CA LEU A 121 -6.00 53.96 4.83
C LEU A 121 -6.06 54.47 6.27
N LYS A 122 -7.26 54.59 6.88
CA LYS A 122 -7.39 54.98 8.30
C LYS A 122 -6.85 53.91 9.26
N CYS A 123 -6.76 52.66 8.81
CA CYS A 123 -6.28 51.53 9.60
C CYS A 123 -4.81 51.20 9.33
N SER A 124 -4.05 52.12 8.70
CA SER A 124 -2.66 51.85 8.29
C SER A 124 -1.75 51.61 9.49
N GLU A 125 -2.03 52.26 10.62
CA GLU A 125 -1.22 52.13 11.84
C GLU A 125 -1.39 50.75 12.48
N GLU A 126 -2.64 50.29 12.64
CA GLU A 126 -2.95 48.97 13.19
C GLU A 126 -2.38 47.85 12.29
N VAL A 127 -2.46 48.03 10.97
CA VAL A 127 -1.89 47.09 9.99
C VAL A 127 -0.37 47.07 10.08
N ALA A 128 0.28 48.23 10.24
CA ALA A 128 1.73 48.31 10.40
C ALA A 128 2.19 47.59 11.67
N ALA A 129 1.52 47.85 12.80
CA ALA A 129 1.80 47.19 14.07
C ALA A 129 1.60 45.66 13.98
N PHE A 130 0.51 45.20 13.36
CA PHE A 130 0.26 43.78 13.15
C PHE A 130 1.34 43.12 12.27
N ARG A 131 1.72 43.78 11.17
CA ARG A 131 2.77 43.29 10.27
C ARG A 131 4.12 43.19 10.98
N GLU A 132 4.48 44.19 11.77
CA GLU A 132 5.73 44.19 12.51
C GLU A 132 5.78 43.02 13.50
N CYS A 133 4.70 42.79 14.24
CA CYS A 133 4.59 41.65 15.13
C CYS A 133 4.76 40.31 14.39
N ILE A 134 4.16 40.14 13.20
CA ILE A 134 4.35 38.93 12.38
C ILE A 134 5.82 38.77 11.97
N ASN A 135 6.44 39.85 11.46
CA ASN A 135 7.83 39.81 10.99
C ASN A 135 8.78 39.41 12.12
N LEU A 136 8.65 40.03 13.30
CA LEU A 136 9.47 39.72 14.46
C LEU A 136 9.31 38.26 14.89
N ASN A 137 8.09 37.73 14.91
CA ASN A 137 7.87 36.33 15.26
C ASN A 137 8.39 35.36 14.18
N ARG A 138 8.33 35.75 12.90
CA ARG A 138 8.93 34.98 11.82
C ARG A 138 10.45 34.92 11.96
N ILE A 139 11.11 36.05 12.19
CA ILE A 139 12.57 36.12 12.39
C ILE A 139 12.96 35.27 13.61
N LYS A 140 12.30 35.45 14.75
CA LYS A 140 12.54 34.63 15.96
C LYS A 140 12.40 33.13 15.72
N LYS A 141 11.46 32.70 14.87
CA LYS A 141 11.33 31.28 14.51
C LYS A 141 12.47 30.78 13.63
N LEU A 142 12.87 31.57 12.63
CA LEU A 142 14.00 31.22 11.76
C LEU A 142 15.30 31.13 12.57
N ASP A 143 15.58 32.13 13.41
CA ASP A 143 16.75 32.14 14.30
C ASP A 143 16.76 30.95 15.27
N ALA A 144 15.59 30.52 15.76
CA ALA A 144 15.46 29.34 16.64
C ALA A 144 15.66 28.01 15.91
N GLU A 145 15.26 27.92 14.63
CA GLU A 145 15.51 26.75 13.78
C GLU A 145 17.00 26.63 13.45
N ASP A 146 17.66 27.75 13.13
CA ASP A 146 19.10 27.81 12.84
C ASP A 146 19.96 27.53 14.09
N ALA A 147 19.45 27.85 15.28
CA ALA A 147 20.11 27.56 16.56
C ALA A 147 19.89 26.12 17.06
N LYS A 148 18.99 25.34 16.45
CA LYS A 148 18.75 23.95 16.85
C LYS A 148 19.94 23.11 16.33
N PRO A 149 20.75 22.49 17.22
CA PRO A 149 21.84 21.64 16.76
C PRO A 149 21.26 20.52 15.89
N ILE A 150 22.00 20.17 14.83
CA ILE A 150 21.72 19.03 13.94
C ILE A 150 21.76 17.76 14.80
N ALA A 151 20.65 17.46 15.49
CA ALA A 151 20.50 16.27 16.30
C ALA A 151 20.17 15.11 15.36
N LYS A 152 21.25 14.50 14.86
CA LYS A 152 21.40 13.12 14.38
C LYS A 152 20.41 12.63 13.31
N ALA A 153 20.85 12.72 12.06
CA ALA A 153 20.67 11.63 11.12
C ALA A 153 21.83 10.63 11.34
N ALA A 154 21.56 9.56 12.07
CA ALA A 154 22.40 8.37 12.18
C ALA A 154 21.50 7.14 11.98
#